data_AF-A0A9Q4CQM7-F1
#
_entry.id   AF-A0A9Q4CQM7-F1
#
_cell.length_a   1.000
_cell.length_b   1.000
_cell.length_c   1.000
_cell.angle_alpha   90.00
_cell.angle_beta   90.00
_cell.angle_gamma   90.00
#
_symmetry.space_group_name_H-M   'P 1'
#
loop_
_entity.id
_entity.type
_entity.pdbx_description
1 polymer ?
#
loop_
_entity_poly.entity_id
_entity_poly.type
_entity_poly.pdbx_seq_one_letter_code
_entity_poly.pdbx_strand_id
1 'polypeptide(L)'
;MRVTFSPSEAEISVVQNGLRGQRINTALIRQAQESARERGAKFARVDTFSFRARPFYLKMGFEEVLTPESYPRIHERIYFRKTL
;
A
#
# COMPACT_ATOMS: atom_id res chain seq x y z
N MET A 1 5.12 -9.72 1.37
CA MET A 1 5.01 -8.43 0.66
C MET A 1 5.38 -8.67 -0.79
N ARG A 2 4.52 -8.30 -1.73
CA ARG A 2 4.77 -8.34 -3.18
C ARG A 2 4.76 -6.90 -3.68
N VAL A 3 5.81 -6.48 -4.40
CA VAL A 3 5.87 -5.16 -5.03
C VAL A 3 5.87 -5.40 -6.54
N THR A 4 4.88 -4.86 -7.23
CA THR A 4 4.76 -4.88 -8.68
C THR A 4 5.02 -3.46 -9.18
N PHE A 5 5.90 -3.32 -10.17
CA PHE A 5 6.18 -2.02 -10.77
C PHE A 5 5.49 -1.93 -12.12
N SER A 6 4.79 -0.82 -12.36
CA SER A 6 4.41 -0.37 -13.70
C SER A 6 5.20 0.91 -14.03
N PRO A 7 5.32 1.29 -15.32
CA PRO A 7 6.07 2.49 -15.72
C PRO A 7 5.57 3.80 -15.08
N SER A 8 4.30 3.85 -14.66
CA SER A 8 3.68 5.02 -14.05
C SER A 8 3.45 4.89 -12.54
N GLU A 9 3.32 3.68 -12.03
CA GLU A 9 2.87 3.39 -10.65
C GLU A 9 3.55 2.17 -10.06
N ALA A 10 3.98 2.26 -8.81
CA ALA A 10 4.36 1.10 -8.00
C ALA A 10 3.16 0.59 -7.21
N GLU A 11 2.84 -0.69 -7.36
CA GLU A 11 1.84 -1.39 -6.56
C GLU A 11 2.54 -2.21 -5.48
N ILE A 12 2.27 -1.91 -4.22
CA ILE A 12 2.83 -2.58 -3.05
C ILE A 12 1.69 -3.37 -2.39
N SER A 13 1.67 -4.68 -2.60
CA SER A 13 0.72 -5.58 -1.93
C SER A 13 1.35 -6.20 -0.68
N VAL A 14 0.88 -5.81 0.49
CA VAL A 14 1.37 -6.34 1.77
C VAL A 14 0.44 -7.42 2.29
N VAL A 15 0.77 -8.68 2.06
CA VAL A 15 0.11 -9.81 2.75
C VAL A 15 0.59 -9.83 4.21
N GLN A 16 -0.30 -9.48 5.15
CA GLN A 16 -0.04 -9.65 6.59
C GLN A 16 -0.07 -11.14 6.96
N ASN A 17 1.04 -11.85 6.75
CA ASN A 17 1.26 -13.15 7.38
C ASN A 17 1.90 -12.92 8.75
N GLY A 18 1.10 -12.63 9.77
CA GLY A 18 1.44 -12.82 11.20
C GLY A 18 2.69 -12.13 11.77
N LEU A 19 3.47 -11.38 10.99
CA LEU A 19 4.72 -10.75 11.43
C LEU A 19 4.38 -9.49 12.23
N ARG A 20 4.14 -9.72 13.52
CA ARG A 20 3.93 -8.71 14.55
C ARG A 20 5.22 -7.90 14.74
N GLY A 21 5.28 -6.75 14.06
CA GLY A 21 6.32 -5.74 14.27
C GLY A 21 6.07 -4.53 13.38
N GLN A 22 5.36 -3.52 13.90
CA GLN A 22 5.07 -2.26 13.17
C GLN A 22 6.34 -1.61 12.58
N ARG A 23 7.50 -1.79 13.23
CA ARG A 23 8.80 -1.27 12.77
C ARG A 23 9.32 -1.99 11.52
N ILE A 24 9.16 -3.32 11.44
CA ILE A 24 9.60 -4.12 10.29
C ILE A 24 8.77 -3.76 9.06
N ASN A 25 7.45 -3.62 9.21
CA ASN A 25 6.57 -3.22 8.11
C ASN A 25 6.87 -1.81 7.60
N THR A 26 7.26 -0.87 8.48
CA THR A 26 7.58 0.50 8.08
C THR A 26 8.85 0.58 7.24
N ALA A 27 9.93 -0.09 7.66
CA ALA A 27 11.19 -0.08 6.94
C ALA A 27 11.06 -0.71 5.53
N LEU A 28 10.33 -1.82 5.44
CA LEU A 28 10.07 -2.50 4.17
C LEU A 28 9.28 -1.64 3.19
N ILE A 29 8.23 -0.96 3.66
CA ILE A 29 7.45 -0.04 2.82
C ILE A 29 8.32 1.12 2.34
N ARG A 30 9.17 1.69 3.21
CA ARG A 30 10.09 2.76 2.81
C ARG A 30 11.09 2.33 1.76
N GLN A 31 11.69 1.15 1.92
CA GLN A 31 12.63 0.59 0.93
C GLN A 31 11.94 0.35 -0.41
N ALA A 32 10.69 -0.14 -0.39
CA ALA A 32 9.90 -0.30 -1.62
C ALA A 32 9.60 1.06 -2.29
N GLN A 33 9.30 2.11 -1.51
CA GLN A 33 9.08 3.46 -2.02
C GLN A 33 10.35 4.07 -2.63
N GLU A 34 11.51 3.83 -2.02
CA GLU A 34 12.80 4.27 -2.54
C GLU A 34 13.11 3.60 -3.87
N SER A 35 13.00 2.27 -3.95
CA SER A 35 13.18 1.57 -5.22
C SER A 35 12.17 1.98 -6.29
N ALA A 36 10.94 2.34 -5.89
CA ALA A 36 9.94 2.89 -6.81
C ALA A 36 10.35 4.26 -7.36
N ARG A 37 10.90 5.15 -6.52
CA ARG A 37 11.43 6.46 -6.96
C ARG A 37 12.60 6.32 -7.92
N GLU A 38 13.53 5.42 -7.62
CA GLU A 38 14.68 5.13 -8.51
C GLU A 38 14.24 4.67 -9.90
N ARG A 39 13.08 4.01 -9.98
CA ARG A 39 12.47 3.53 -11.23
C ARG A 39 11.57 4.56 -11.91
N GLY A 40 11.46 5.78 -11.38
CA GLY A 40 10.64 6.86 -11.94
C GLY A 40 9.15 6.77 -11.63
N ALA A 41 8.74 5.92 -10.67
CA ALA A 41 7.34 5.83 -10.28
C ALA A 41 6.88 7.12 -9.58
N LYS A 42 5.70 7.61 -9.98
CA LYS A 42 5.11 8.84 -9.41
C LYS A 42 4.22 8.56 -8.20
N PHE A 43 3.73 7.32 -8.10
CA PHE A 43 2.77 6.92 -7.09
C PHE A 43 3.10 5.54 -6.53
N ALA A 44 2.77 5.35 -5.25
CA ALA A 44 2.71 4.06 -4.59
C ALA A 44 1.27 3.75 -4.19
N ARG A 45 0.81 2.52 -4.46
CA ARG A 45 -0.52 2.03 -4.05
C ARG A 45 -0.38 0.85 -3.10
N VAL A 46 -1.21 0.78 -2.06
CA VAL A 46 -1.30 -0.37 -1.14
C VAL A 46 -2.75 -0.70 -0.82
N ASP A 47 -3.05 -1.99 -0.68
CA ASP A 47 -4.36 -2.49 -0.28
C ASP A 47 -4.29 -3.26 1.04
N THR A 48 -5.37 -3.20 1.83
CA THR A 48 -5.50 -3.99 3.06
C THR A 48 -6.93 -4.45 3.29
N PHE A 49 -7.07 -5.67 3.81
CA PHE A 49 -8.35 -6.21 4.29
C PHE A 49 -8.60 -5.88 5.77
N SER A 50 -7.66 -5.21 6.45
CA SER A 50 -7.75 -4.94 7.88
C SER A 50 -8.05 -3.46 8.14
N PHE A 51 -9.25 -3.17 8.62
CA PHE A 51 -9.60 -1.83 9.15
C PHE A 51 -8.63 -1.32 10.22
N ARG A 52 -8.01 -2.24 10.99
CA ARG A 52 -7.02 -1.88 12.02
C ARG A 52 -5.70 -1.38 11.43
N ALA A 53 -5.42 -1.69 10.16
CA ALA A 53 -4.23 -1.21 9.45
C ALA A 53 -4.43 0.19 8.83
N ARG A 54 -5.66 0.70 8.74
CA ARG A 54 -5.96 2.03 8.19
C ARG A 54 -5.18 3.15 8.89
N PRO A 55 -5.16 3.27 10.23
CA PRO A 55 -4.38 4.32 10.89
C PRO A 55 -2.87 4.22 10.63
N PHE A 56 -2.35 3.02 10.32
CA PHE A 56 -0.94 2.83 10.01
C PHE A 56 -0.58 3.44 8.64
N TYR A 57 -1.35 3.14 7.59
CA TYR A 57 -1.09 3.70 6.26
C TYR A 57 -1.31 5.21 6.19
N LEU A 58 -2.34 5.71 6.88
CA LEU A 58 -2.58 7.16 7.01
C LEU A 58 -1.40 7.88 7.68
N LYS A 59 -0.85 7.32 8.77
CA LYS A 59 0.36 7.87 9.43
C LYS A 59 1.61 7.85 8.56
N MET A 60 1.68 6.95 7.57
CA MET A 60 2.77 6.91 6.60
C MET A 60 2.61 7.93 5.45
N GLY A 61 1.55 8.73 5.47
CA GLY A 61 1.24 9.73 4.44
C GLY A 61 0.59 9.14 3.19
N PHE A 62 -0.03 7.97 3.31
CA PHE A 62 -0.94 7.51 2.27
C PHE A 62 -2.33 8.12 2.48
N GLU A 63 -3.02 8.34 1.38
CA GLU A 63 -4.40 8.77 1.30
C GLU A 63 -5.27 7.57 0.93
N GLU A 64 -6.42 7.43 1.59
CA GLU A 64 -7.39 6.39 1.25
C GLU A 64 -8.05 6.72 -0.09
N VAL A 65 -8.02 5.75 -1.01
CA VAL A 65 -8.69 5.85 -2.31
C VAL A 65 -9.91 4.95 -2.24
N LEU A 66 -11.10 5.55 -2.22
CA LEU A 66 -12.34 4.81 -2.37
C LEU A 66 -12.36 4.18 -3.77
N THR A 67 -12.39 2.86 -3.85
CA THR A 67 -12.58 2.16 -5.13
C THR A 67 -13.97 2.45 -5.69
N PRO A 68 -14.12 2.57 -7.03
CA PRO A 68 -15.41 2.86 -7.66
C PRO A 68 -16.45 1.78 -7.37
N GLU A 69 -17.70 2.18 -7.30
CA GLU A 69 -18.93 1.47 -6.91
C GLU A 69 -19.31 0.24 -7.78
N SER A 70 -18.37 -0.42 -8.46
CA SER A 70 -18.64 -1.49 -9.45
C SER A 70 -17.91 -2.81 -9.20
N TYR A 71 -17.74 -3.23 -7.93
CA TYR A 71 -17.39 -4.63 -7.63
C TYR A 71 -18.33 -5.22 -6.57
N PRO A 72 -19.12 -6.25 -6.91
CA PRO A 72 -20.07 -6.84 -5.97
C PRO A 72 -19.31 -7.61 -4.87
N ARG A 73 -19.40 -7.08 -3.65
CA ARG A 73 -19.36 -7.76 -2.34
C ARG A 73 -18.47 -9.01 -2.22
N ILE A 74 -17.15 -8.86 -2.05
CA ILE A 74 -16.35 -9.88 -1.34
C ILE A 74 -15.18 -9.19 -0.61
N HIS A 75 -15.41 -8.88 0.68
CA HIS A 75 -14.45 -8.34 1.66
C HIS A 75 -13.98 -6.89 1.40
N GLU A 76 -14.21 -5.99 2.35
CA GLU A 76 -13.89 -4.56 2.27
C GLU A 76 -12.38 -4.35 2.18
N ARG A 77 -11.86 -4.42 0.96
CA ARG A 77 -10.48 -4.09 0.65
C ARG A 77 -10.36 -2.58 0.58
N ILE A 78 -9.55 -2.03 1.48
CA ILE A 78 -9.28 -0.60 1.57
C ILE A 78 -8.04 -0.32 0.75
N TYR A 79 -8.13 0.62 -0.19
CA TYR A 79 -7.04 1.02 -1.04
C TYR A 79 -6.45 2.35 -0.56
N PHE A 80 -5.15 2.48 -0.68
CA PHE A 80 -4.38 3.64 -0.28
C PHE A 80 -3.40 4.02 -1.38
N ARG A 81 -3.21 5.33 -1.59
CA ARG A 81 -2.25 5.87 -2.55
C ARG A 81 -1.38 6.93 -1.90
N LYS A 82 -0.12 7.02 -2.31
CA LYS A 82 0.79 8.08 -1.92
C LYS A 82 1.58 8.56 -3.13
N THR A 83 1.75 9.86 -3.25
CA THR A 83 2.70 10.47 -4.20
C THR A 83 4.13 10.26 -3.70
N LEU A 84 5.00 9.75 -4.58
CA LEU A 84 6.39 9.42 -4.24
C LEU A 84 7.32 10.62 -4.42
#